data_AF-A0A8J3PP26-F1
#
_entry.id   AF-A0A8J3PP26-F1
#
_cell.length_a   1.000
_cell.length_b   1.000
_cell.length_c   1.000
_cell.angle_alpha   90.00
_cell.angle_beta   90.00
_cell.angle_gamma   90.00
#
_symmetry.space_group_name_H-M   'P 1'
#
loop_
_entity.id
_entity.type
_entity.pdbx_description
1 polymer ?
#
loop_
_entity_poly.entity_id
_entity_poly.type
_entity_poly.pdbx_seq_one_letter_code
_entity_poly.pdbx_strand_id
1 'polypeptide(L)'
;MRKARGKVQDLPTGFRFHDLRHYLASLLIASGADVKVVQARLRHASAKTTLDTYGHLWPDSDESTRAAIDAVIAARTEPRQNQTGTAR
;
A
#
# COMPACT_ATOMS: atom_id res chain seq x y z
N MET A 1 23.20 -29.75 -13.20
CA MET A 1 22.71 -28.93 -14.33
C MET A 1 21.20 -28.73 -14.18
N ARG A 2 20.70 -27.49 -14.06
CA ARG A 2 19.25 -27.21 -13.96
C ARG A 2 18.62 -27.53 -15.32
N LYS A 3 17.90 -28.66 -15.43
CA LYS A 3 17.04 -28.93 -16.59
C LYS A 3 16.13 -27.72 -16.79
N ALA A 4 16.15 -27.11 -17.96
CA ALA A 4 15.26 -26.01 -18.30
C ALA A 4 13.82 -26.49 -18.11
N ARG A 5 13.07 -25.80 -17.23
CA ARG A 5 11.63 -26.04 -17.04
C ARG A 5 10.95 -25.96 -18.41
N GLY A 6 10.08 -26.93 -18.73
CA GLY A 6 9.36 -26.99 -19.99
C GLY A 6 8.67 -25.67 -20.33
N LYS A 7 8.63 -25.33 -21.63
CA LYS A 7 7.94 -24.12 -22.10
C LYS A 7 6.44 -24.25 -21.79
N VAL A 8 5.90 -23.27 -21.05
CA VAL A 8 4.45 -23.12 -20.86
C VAL A 8 3.90 -22.49 -22.15
N GLN A 9 2.86 -23.08 -22.74
CA GLN A 9 2.41 -22.76 -24.11
C GLN A 9 1.88 -21.32 -24.28
N ASP A 10 1.42 -20.67 -23.20
CA ASP A 10 0.70 -19.38 -23.29
C ASP A 10 1.41 -18.20 -22.59
N LEU A 11 2.71 -18.31 -22.32
CA LEU A 11 3.44 -17.20 -21.72
C LEU A 11 3.85 -16.16 -22.77
N PRO A 12 3.72 -14.85 -22.46
CA PRO A 12 4.20 -13.78 -23.33
C PRO A 12 5.68 -13.94 -23.68
N THR A 13 6.05 -13.48 -24.88
CA THR A 13 7.46 -13.46 -25.29
C THR A 13 8.22 -12.55 -24.33
N GLY A 14 9.25 -13.10 -23.68
CA GLY A 14 10.07 -12.36 -22.72
C GLY A 14 9.65 -12.51 -21.26
N PHE A 15 8.64 -13.33 -20.94
CA PHE A 15 8.25 -13.61 -19.56
C PHE A 15 9.43 -14.17 -18.73
N ARG A 16 9.60 -13.61 -17.52
CA ARG A 16 10.63 -13.99 -16.54
C ARG A 16 9.97 -14.35 -15.22
N PHE A 17 10.65 -15.16 -14.41
CA PHE A 17 10.20 -15.44 -13.05
C PHE A 17 10.05 -14.18 -12.17
N HIS A 18 10.76 -13.09 -12.51
CA HIS A 18 10.64 -11.81 -11.81
C HIS A 18 9.27 -11.15 -12.03
N ASP A 19 8.58 -11.47 -13.13
CA ASP A 19 7.26 -10.91 -13.44
C ASP A 19 6.20 -11.40 -12.44
N LEU A 20 6.36 -12.61 -11.90
CA LEU A 20 5.51 -13.11 -10.80
C LEU A 20 5.66 -12.26 -9.54
N ARG A 21 6.86 -11.72 -9.30
CA ARG A 21 7.13 -10.84 -8.15
C ARG A 21 6.48 -9.48 -8.36
N HIS A 22 6.56 -8.94 -9.57
CA HIS A 22 5.85 -7.71 -9.95
C HIS A 22 4.33 -7.89 -9.84
N TYR A 23 3.81 -9.01 -10.34
CA TYR A 23 2.40 -9.36 -10.22
C TYR A 23 1.94 -9.40 -8.75
N LEU A 24 2.66 -10.13 -7.89
CA LEU A 24 2.35 -10.18 -6.46
C LEU A 24 2.39 -8.79 -5.79
N ALA A 25 3.38 -7.95 -6.13
CA ALA A 25 3.47 -6.60 -5.60
C ALA A 25 2.23 -5.77 -5.99
N SER A 26 1.87 -5.76 -7.28
CA SER A 26 0.71 -5.03 -7.78
C SER A 26 -0.59 -5.47 -7.14
N LEU A 27 -0.77 -6.79 -6.96
CA LEU A 27 -1.96 -7.36 -6.33
C LEU A 27 -2.11 -6.92 -4.87
N LEU A 28 -1.01 -6.97 -4.10
CA LEU A 28 -1.04 -6.58 -2.69
C LEU A 28 -1.35 -5.08 -2.54
N ILE A 29 -0.74 -4.23 -3.36
CA ILE A 29 -0.97 -2.78 -3.33
C ILE A 29 -2.41 -2.46 -3.71
N ALA A 30 -2.94 -3.08 -4.78
CA ALA A 30 -4.32 -2.91 -5.20
C ALA A 30 -5.33 -3.38 -4.12
N SER A 31 -4.96 -4.35 -3.29
CA SER A 31 -5.78 -4.79 -2.15
C SER A 31 -5.72 -3.86 -0.92
N GLY A 32 -4.97 -2.75 -1.01
CA GLY A 32 -4.82 -1.77 0.07
C GLY A 32 -3.75 -2.14 1.10
N ALA A 33 -2.84 -3.07 0.80
CA ALA A 33 -1.76 -3.41 1.71
C ALA A 33 -0.77 -2.25 1.84
N ASP A 34 -0.27 -2.03 3.07
CA ASP A 34 0.76 -1.03 3.32
C ASP A 34 2.15 -1.51 2.85
N VAL A 35 3.06 -0.55 2.73
CA VAL A 35 4.42 -0.76 2.23
C VAL A 35 5.23 -1.79 3.03
N LYS A 36 5.02 -1.90 4.35
CA LYS A 36 5.73 -2.86 5.21
C LYS A 36 5.23 -4.28 4.96
N VAL A 37 3.92 -4.45 4.80
CA VAL A 37 3.33 -5.74 4.43
C VAL A 37 3.86 -6.19 3.07
N VAL A 38 3.84 -5.32 2.06
CA VAL A 38 4.38 -5.64 0.72
C VAL A 38 5.87 -5.98 0.81
N GLN A 39 6.66 -5.19 1.52
CA GLN A 39 8.09 -5.44 1.74
C GLN A 39 8.35 -6.82 2.36
N ALA A 40 7.61 -7.18 3.41
CA ALA A 40 7.77 -8.46 4.10
C ALA A 40 7.37 -9.64 3.19
N ARG A 41 6.26 -9.52 2.45
CA ARG A 41 5.78 -10.55 1.52
C ARG A 41 6.73 -10.78 0.35
N LEU A 42 7.34 -9.70 -0.16
CA LEU A 42 8.38 -9.81 -1.18
C LEU A 42 9.71 -10.27 -0.57
N ARG A 43 9.92 -10.15 0.75
CA ARG A 43 11.21 -10.40 1.42
C ARG A 43 12.30 -9.43 0.98
N HIS A 44 11.94 -8.16 0.78
CA HIS A 44 12.95 -7.11 0.63
C HIS A 44 13.57 -6.80 1.99
N ALA A 45 14.88 -6.56 1.99
CA ALA A 45 15.61 -6.19 3.20
C ALA A 45 15.21 -4.80 3.71
N SER A 46 14.72 -3.93 2.83
CA SER A 46 14.31 -2.57 3.18
C SER A 46 12.97 -2.19 2.51
N ALA A 47 12.20 -1.34 3.20
CA ALA A 47 10.99 -0.74 2.62
C ALA A 47 11.32 0.22 1.48
N LYS A 48 12.50 0.86 1.53
CA LYS A 48 13.01 1.71 0.45
C LYS A 48 13.06 0.96 -0.88
N THR A 49 13.57 -0.28 -0.90
CA THR A 49 13.59 -1.10 -2.13
C THR A 49 12.19 -1.30 -2.72
N THR A 50 11.19 -1.51 -1.87
CA THR A 50 9.79 -1.63 -2.31
C THR A 50 9.26 -0.30 -2.86
N LEU A 51 9.51 0.81 -2.17
CA LEU A 51 9.04 2.14 -2.60
C LEU A 51 9.71 2.61 -3.88
N ASP A 52 11.03 2.45 -4.00
CA ASP A 52 11.79 2.81 -5.20
C ASP A 52 11.26 2.06 -6.44
N THR A 53 10.78 0.83 -6.26
CA THR A 53 10.30 -0.02 -7.36
C THR A 53 8.80 0.14 -7.63
N TYR A 54 7.97 0.22 -6.58
CA TYR A 54 6.51 0.10 -6.67
C TYR A 54 5.74 1.29 -6.09
N GLY A 55 6.43 2.33 -5.60
CA GLY A 55 5.82 3.50 -4.97
C GLY A 55 4.71 4.14 -5.81
N HIS A 56 4.92 4.15 -7.13
CA HIS A 56 3.98 4.68 -8.12
C HIS A 56 2.65 3.90 -8.23
N LEU A 57 2.53 2.73 -7.60
CA LEU A 57 1.30 1.94 -7.59
C LEU A 57 0.37 2.28 -6.42
N TRP A 58 0.87 2.96 -5.39
CA TRP A 58 0.01 3.41 -4.30
C TRP A 58 -0.87 4.57 -4.77
N PRO A 59 -2.15 4.60 -4.35
CA PRO A 59 -3.03 5.72 -4.67
C PRO A 59 -2.47 7.01 -4.07
N ASP A 60 -2.69 8.12 -4.78
CA ASP A 60 -2.24 9.44 -4.36
C ASP A 60 -2.78 9.76 -2.96
N SER A 61 -1.86 9.81 -1.99
CA SER A 61 -2.22 9.97 -0.58
C SER A 61 -2.56 11.40 -0.21
N ASP A 62 -2.32 12.37 -1.10
CA ASP A 62 -2.42 13.79 -0.80
C ASP A 62 -3.84 14.20 -0.40
N GLU A 63 -4.86 13.74 -1.13
CA GLU A 63 -6.26 14.06 -0.81
C GLU A 63 -6.69 13.38 0.49
N SER A 64 -6.34 12.10 0.67
CA SER A 64 -6.64 11.38 1.91
C SER A 64 -5.94 11.98 3.13
N THR A 65 -4.73 12.52 2.96
CA THR A 65 -3.94 13.12 4.04
C THR A 65 -4.53 14.46 4.44
N ARG A 66 -4.93 15.29 3.47
CA ARG A 66 -5.63 16.55 3.72
C ARG A 66 -6.92 16.32 4.50
N ALA A 67 -7.77 15.41 4.03
CA ALA A 67 -9.02 15.08 4.71
C ALA A 67 -8.79 14.58 6.15
N ALA A 68 -7.76 13.76 6.39
CA ALA A 68 -7.41 13.30 7.72
C ALA A 68 -6.93 14.43 8.64
N ILE A 69 -6.13 15.36 8.12
CA ILE A 69 -5.67 16.55 8.86
C ILE A 69 -6.86 17.46 9.21
N ASP A 70 -7.72 17.74 8.25
CA ASP A 70 -8.91 18.59 8.43
C ASP A 70 -9.84 18.01 9.50
N ALA A 71 -10.07 16.69 9.50
CA ALA A 71 -10.87 16.01 10.51
C ALA A 71 -10.29 16.16 11.93
N VAL A 72 -8.96 16.03 12.07
CA VAL A 72 -8.28 16.19 13.37
C VAL A 72 -8.34 17.65 13.85
N ILE A 73 -8.19 18.61 12.94
CA ILE A 73 -8.30 20.05 13.27
C ILE A 73 -9.72 20.38 13.69
N ALA A 74 -10.73 19.98 12.92
CA ALA A 74 -12.14 20.20 13.24
C ALA A 74 -12.51 19.66 14.63
N ALA A 75 -12.12 18.42 14.93
CA ALA A 75 -12.37 17.80 16.24
C ALA A 75 -11.70 18.53 17.42
N ARG A 76 -10.64 19.31 17.18
CA ARG A 76 -9.93 20.09 18.21
C ARG A 76 -10.43 21.52 18.33
N THR A 77 -10.99 22.08 17.26
CA THR A 77 -11.48 23.46 17.21
C THR A 77 -12.94 23.58 17.64
N GLU A 78 -13.73 22.51 17.58
CA GLU A 78 -15.09 22.52 18.13
C GLU A 78 -15.08 22.88 19.63
N PRO A 79 -15.73 23.98 20.04
CA PRO A 79 -15.82 24.34 21.44
C PRO A 79 -16.58 23.24 22.19
N ARG A 80 -16.07 22.86 23.36
CA ARG A 80 -16.74 21.98 24.34
C ARG A 80 -18.09 22.60 24.74
N GLN A 81 -19.10 22.48 23.89
CA GLN A 81 -20.43 22.98 24.18
C GLN A 81 -21.22 21.83 24.84
N ASN A 82 -21.66 22.11 26.07
CA ASN A 82 -22.70 21.40 26.82
C ASN A 82 -22.30 20.22 27.73
N GLN A 83 -21.47 20.50 28.74
CA GLN A 83 -21.53 19.78 30.04
C GLN A 83 -21.93 20.70 31.21
N THR A 84 -22.73 21.73 30.95
CA THR A 84 -23.35 22.57 31.99
C THR A 84 -24.85 22.55 31.80
N GLY A 85 -25.53 21.62 32.48
CA GLY A 85 -26.98 21.64 32.53
C GLY A 85 -27.62 20.29 32.86
N THR A 86 -27.51 19.85 34.11
CA THR A 86 -28.62 19.24 34.88
C THR A 86 -28.19 19.23 36.34
N ALA A 87 -28.28 20.40 36.97
CA ALA A 87 -28.47 20.51 38.40
C ALA A 87 -29.93 20.88 38.61
N ARG A 88 -30.77 19.87 38.85
CA ARG A 88 -32.02 19.99 39.60
C ARG A 88 -32.52 18.60 39.99
#